data_AF-A0A350R143-F1
#
_entry.id   AF-A0A350R143-F1
#
_cell.length_a   1.000
_cell.length_b   1.000
_cell.length_c   1.000
_cell.angle_alpha   90.00
_cell.angle_beta   90.00
_cell.angle_gamma   90.00
#
_symmetry.space_group_name_H-M   'P 1'
#
loop_
_entity.id
_entity.type
_entity.pdbx_description
1 polymer ?
#
loop_
_entity_poly.entity_id
_entity_poly.type
_entity_poly.pdbx_seq_one_letter_code
_entity_poly.pdbx_strand_id
1 'polypeptide(L)'
;DKILTMSLQDGGHLTHGHPKNCSGMLYEVINYGVNPGTGQIDYDSIQEIASRESPKLITVGASAYPRSIDFERMGAIARSCGSLLLADIAHIAGLVATGLHPSPVPHADFVTTTTHKTLRG
;
A
#
# COMPACT_ATOMS: atom_id res chain seq x y z
N ASP A 1 2.39 5.51 16.88
CA ASP A 1 1.28 4.99 16.06
C ASP A 1 1.77 3.87 15.17
N LYS A 2 0.93 2.85 14.97
CA LYS A 2 1.21 1.68 14.12
C LYS A 2 0.86 1.96 12.66
N ILE A 3 1.73 1.57 11.74
CA ILE A 3 1.49 1.56 10.31
C ILE A 3 1.63 0.14 9.75
N LEU A 4 0.72 -0.24 8.86
CA LEU A 4 0.74 -1.53 8.16
C LEU A 4 1.10 -1.31 6.69
N THR A 5 2.23 -1.86 6.26
CA THR A 5 2.84 -1.51 4.98
C THR A 5 3.34 -2.75 4.22
N MET A 6 3.57 -2.62 2.90
CA MET A 6 4.13 -3.71 2.12
C MET A 6 5.62 -3.87 2.43
N SER A 7 6.06 -5.09 2.73
CA SER A 7 7.46 -5.44 2.91
C SER A 7 8.31 -5.02 1.70
N LEU A 8 9.52 -4.51 1.96
CA LEU A 8 10.47 -4.18 0.90
C LEU A 8 10.86 -5.41 0.07
N GLN A 9 10.93 -6.59 0.68
CA GLN A 9 11.29 -7.84 -0.01
C GLN A 9 10.20 -8.28 -1.00
N ASP A 10 8.95 -7.90 -0.73
CA ASP A 10 7.79 -8.29 -1.53
C ASP A 10 7.41 -7.22 -2.57
N GLY A 11 8.15 -6.11 -2.63
CA GLY A 11 7.97 -5.06 -3.64
C GLY A 11 7.55 -3.69 -3.11
N GLY A 12 7.51 -3.49 -1.79
CA GLY A 12 7.23 -2.20 -1.15
C GLY A 12 8.29 -1.12 -1.45
N HIS A 13 8.15 0.06 -0.83
CA HIS A 13 9.11 1.16 -0.97
C HIS A 13 9.79 1.51 0.35
N LEU A 14 10.98 2.11 0.30
CA LEU A 14 11.75 2.48 1.51
C LEU A 14 10.98 3.43 2.44
N THR A 15 10.16 4.32 1.89
CA THR A 15 9.33 5.27 2.65
C THR A 15 8.10 4.62 3.29
N HIS A 16 7.87 3.33 3.07
CA HIS A 16 6.77 2.59 3.67
C HIS A 16 7.24 1.85 4.94
N GLY A 17 8.06 2.50 5.76
CA GLY A 17 8.45 1.96 7.07
C GLY A 17 9.80 1.23 7.13
N HIS A 18 10.67 1.37 6.13
CA HIS A 18 12.02 0.79 6.25
C HIS A 18 12.78 1.41 7.44
N PRO A 19 13.51 0.64 8.27
CA PRO A 19 14.16 1.16 9.50
C PRO A 19 15.15 2.30 9.29
N LYS A 20 15.72 2.39 8.08
CA LYS A 20 16.63 3.48 7.68
C LYS A 20 15.93 4.71 7.09
N ASN A 21 14.60 4.72 7.03
CA ASN A 21 13.80 5.85 6.59
C ASN A 21 13.10 6.50 7.80
N CYS A 22 12.83 7.81 7.72
CA CYS A 22 12.07 8.53 8.76
C CYS A 22 10.77 7.81 9.15
N SER A 23 10.04 7.25 8.18
CA SER A 23 8.81 6.49 8.46
C SER A 23 9.05 5.28 9.38
N GLY A 24 10.16 4.55 9.20
CA GLY A 24 10.50 3.39 10.03
C GLY A 24 11.18 3.76 11.36
N MET A 25 11.65 5.00 11.49
CA MET A 25 12.20 5.52 12.76
C MET A 25 11.11 6.14 13.64
N LEU A 26 10.08 6.75 13.04
CA LEU A 26 9.05 7.52 13.74
C LEU A 26 7.81 6.69 14.12
N TYR A 27 7.55 5.59 13.41
CA TYR A 27 6.35 4.78 13.58
C TYR A 27 6.70 3.32 13.89
N GLU A 28 5.76 2.63 14.54
CA GLU A 28 5.82 1.18 14.69
C GLU A 28 5.34 0.54 13.39
N VAL A 29 6.20 -0.24 12.74
CA VAL A 29 5.95 -0.77 11.40
C VAL A 29 5.61 -2.25 11.48
N ILE A 30 4.46 -2.59 10.91
CA ILE A 30 4.04 -3.97 10.68
C ILE A 30 4.01 -4.18 9.17
N ASN A 31 4.56 -5.29 8.70
CA ASN A 31 4.61 -5.59 7.28
C ASN A 31 3.55 -6.63 6.89
N TYR A 32 2.96 -6.45 5.72
CA TYR A 32 2.32 -7.50 4.95
C TYR A 32 3.15 -7.82 3.70
N GLY A 33 2.84 -8.93 3.04
CA GLY A 33 3.57 -9.39 1.88
C GLY A 33 2.66 -9.98 0.81
N VAL A 34 3.29 -10.75 -0.07
CA VAL A 34 2.61 -11.54 -1.10
C VAL A 34 2.51 -13.00 -0.68
N ASN A 35 1.53 -13.71 -1.22
CA ASN A 35 1.48 -15.16 -1.13
C ASN A 35 2.68 -15.76 -1.91
N PRO A 36 3.57 -16.55 -1.28
CA PRO A 36 4.77 -17.05 -1.95
C PRO A 36 4.50 -17.98 -3.14
N GLY A 37 3.35 -18.66 -3.17
CA GLY A 37 2.98 -19.56 -4.24
C GLY A 37 2.43 -18.84 -5.48
N THR A 38 1.81 -17.67 -5.31
CA THR A 38 1.18 -16.92 -6.41
C THR A 38 1.88 -15.61 -6.75
N GLY A 39 2.70 -15.09 -5.85
CA GLY A 39 3.30 -13.75 -5.93
C GLY A 39 2.28 -12.62 -5.90
N GLN A 40 1.04 -12.86 -5.46
CA GLN A 40 -0.01 -11.85 -5.34
C GLN A 40 -0.14 -11.34 -3.90
N ILE A 41 -0.53 -10.08 -3.71
CA ILE A 41 -0.81 -9.53 -2.39
C ILE A 41 -1.80 -10.45 -1.66
N ASP A 42 -1.46 -10.82 -0.42
CA ASP A 42 -2.30 -11.69 0.40
C ASP A 42 -3.30 -10.84 1.21
N TYR A 43 -4.42 -10.48 0.58
CA TYR A 43 -5.42 -9.60 1.19
C TYR A 43 -6.07 -10.18 2.44
N ASP A 44 -6.17 -11.51 2.55
CA ASP A 44 -6.74 -12.15 3.72
C ASP A 44 -5.76 -12.09 4.89
N SER A 45 -4.46 -12.31 4.64
CA SER A 45 -3.41 -12.05 5.62
C SER A 45 -3.40 -10.58 6.08
N ILE A 46 -3.56 -9.63 5.16
CA ILE A 46 -3.67 -8.20 5.50
C ILE A 46 -4.87 -7.95 6.42
N GLN A 47 -6.04 -8.52 6.11
CA GLN A 47 -7.24 -8.38 6.93
C GLN A 47 -7.02 -8.93 8.35
N GLU A 48 -6.42 -10.11 8.49
CA GLU A 48 -6.12 -10.71 9.78
C GLU A 48 -5.16 -9.86 10.61
N ILE A 49 -4.07 -9.37 9.98
CA ILE A 49 -3.09 -8.50 10.63
C ILE A 49 -3.74 -7.18 11.03
N ALA A 50 -4.52 -6.56 10.14
CA ALA A 50 -5.18 -5.28 10.40
C ALA A 50 -6.17 -5.37 11.57
N SER A 51 -6.96 -6.44 11.64
CA SER A 51 -7.88 -6.70 12.75
C SER A 51 -7.15 -6.93 14.07
N ARG A 52 -6.03 -7.65 14.05
CA ARG A 52 -5.23 -7.94 15.27
C ARG A 52 -4.49 -6.71 15.78
N GLU A 53 -3.85 -5.98 14.88
CA GLU A 53 -2.91 -4.92 15.25
C GLU A 53 -3.55 -3.54 15.35
N SER A 54 -4.72 -3.35 14.72
CA SER A 54 -5.45 -2.08 14.63
C SER A 54 -4.53 -0.90 14.28
N PRO A 55 -3.83 -0.94 13.12
CA PRO A 55 -2.93 0.12 12.74
C PRO A 55 -3.71 1.42 12.52
N LYS A 56 -3.08 2.58 12.74
CA LYS A 56 -3.75 3.86 12.42
C LYS A 56 -3.80 4.12 10.91
N LEU A 57 -2.81 3.58 10.19
CA LEU A 57 -2.68 3.78 8.75
C LEU A 57 -2.26 2.46 8.09
N ILE A 58 -2.95 2.12 7.00
CA ILE A 58 -2.51 1.10 6.05
C ILE A 58 -2.00 1.83 4.81
N THR A 59 -0.80 1.47 4.35
CA THR A 59 -0.28 1.96 3.08
C THR A 59 -0.39 0.89 2.01
N VAL A 60 -0.82 1.27 0.81
CA VAL A 60 -0.86 0.39 -0.35
C VAL A 60 -0.20 1.07 -1.54
N GLY A 61 0.70 0.36 -2.20
CA GLY A 61 1.55 0.92 -3.24
C GLY A 61 2.89 0.19 -3.25
N ALA A 62 3.49 0.07 -4.42
CA ALA A 62 4.66 -0.77 -4.60
C ALA A 62 5.64 -0.15 -5.60
N SER A 63 6.92 -0.42 -5.37
CA SER A 63 8.00 -0.11 -6.30
C SER A 63 8.19 -1.24 -7.32
N ALA A 64 8.03 -2.49 -6.87
CA ALA A 64 8.37 -3.69 -7.62
C ALA A 64 7.29 -4.77 -7.47
N TYR A 65 6.05 -4.45 -7.85
CA TYR A 65 4.94 -5.38 -7.89
C TYR A 65 4.28 -5.36 -9.28
N PRO A 66 4.25 -6.48 -10.03
CA PRO A 66 3.90 -6.49 -11.45
C PRO A 66 2.41 -6.80 -11.71
N ARG A 67 1.54 -6.64 -10.71
CA ARG A 67 0.10 -6.96 -10.79
C ARG A 67 -0.72 -5.74 -10.39
N SER A 68 -1.99 -5.76 -10.77
CA SER A 68 -2.94 -4.76 -10.32
C SER A 68 -3.21 -4.89 -8.83
N ILE A 69 -3.36 -3.74 -8.18
CA ILE A 69 -3.75 -3.63 -6.79
C ILE A 69 -5.27 -3.50 -6.71
N ASP A 70 -5.88 -4.29 -5.84
CA ASP A 70 -7.30 -4.19 -5.51
C ASP A 70 -7.52 -3.13 -4.43
N PHE A 71 -7.68 -1.89 -4.87
CA PHE A 71 -7.89 -0.76 -3.96
C PHE A 71 -9.23 -0.84 -3.23
N GLU A 72 -10.25 -1.47 -3.81
CA GLU A 72 -11.55 -1.65 -3.17
C GLU A 72 -11.41 -2.57 -1.96
N ARG A 73 -10.74 -3.72 -2.13
CA ARG A 73 -10.44 -4.66 -1.05
C ARG A 73 -9.61 -4.01 0.04
N MET A 74 -8.58 -3.24 -0.31
CA MET A 74 -7.76 -2.51 0.67
C MET A 74 -8.57 -1.46 1.44
N GLY A 75 -9.43 -0.72 0.75
CA GLY A 75 -10.32 0.26 1.40
C GLY A 75 -11.30 -0.41 2.35
N ALA A 76 -11.86 -1.57 1.97
CA ALA A 76 -12.75 -2.34 2.83
C ALA A 76 -12.03 -2.84 4.09
N ILE A 77 -10.79 -3.35 3.95
CA ILE A 77 -9.98 -3.79 5.09
C ILE A 77 -9.72 -2.60 6.04
N ALA A 78 -9.23 -1.47 5.53
CA ALA A 78 -8.93 -0.30 6.35
C ALA A 78 -10.17 0.19 7.12
N ARG A 79 -11.32 0.30 6.44
CA ARG A 79 -12.59 0.68 7.08
C ARG A 79 -13.04 -0.31 8.15
N SER A 80 -12.82 -1.61 7.95
CA SER A 80 -13.25 -2.65 8.89
C SER A 80 -12.56 -2.57 10.26
N CYS A 81 -11.33 -2.07 10.32
CA CYS A 81 -10.55 -1.91 11.55
C CYS A 81 -10.37 -0.44 11.98
N GLY A 82 -11.05 0.51 11.32
CA GLY A 82 -10.97 1.94 11.63
C GLY A 82 -9.64 2.59 11.27
N SER A 83 -8.86 1.98 10.37
CA SER A 83 -7.62 2.54 9.83
C SER A 83 -7.89 3.49 8.68
N LEU A 84 -7.01 4.46 8.49
CA LEU A 84 -6.93 5.24 7.24
C LEU A 84 -6.20 4.43 6.16
N LEU A 85 -6.53 4.66 4.89
CA LEU A 85 -5.83 4.09 3.73
C LEU A 85 -5.08 5.16 2.95
N LEU A 86 -3.76 4.99 2.81
CA LEU A 86 -2.92 5.78 1.92
C LEU A 86 -2.49 4.95 0.71
N ALA A 87 -2.90 5.36 -0.48
CA ALA A 87 -2.46 4.77 -1.74
C ALA A 87 -1.27 5.55 -2.33
N ASP A 88 -0.09 4.94 -2.34
CA ASP A 88 1.09 5.47 -3.05
C ASP A 88 1.13 4.90 -4.47
N ILE A 89 0.70 5.71 -5.43
CA ILE A 89 0.62 5.32 -6.84
C ILE A 89 1.82 5.76 -7.67
N ALA A 90 2.95 6.12 -7.05
CA ALA A 90 4.10 6.73 -7.73
C ALA A 90 4.51 6.00 -9.03
N HIS A 91 4.58 4.67 -9.02
CA HIS A 91 5.00 3.88 -10.19
C HIS A 91 3.90 3.72 -11.26
N ILE A 92 2.64 3.81 -10.90
CA ILE A 92 1.49 3.54 -11.79
C ILE A 92 0.65 4.79 -12.09
N ALA A 93 1.07 5.98 -11.65
CA ALA A 93 0.30 7.21 -11.75
C ALA A 93 -0.19 7.54 -13.17
N GLY A 94 0.65 7.35 -14.19
CA GLY A 94 0.24 7.53 -15.59
C GLY A 94 -0.77 6.49 -16.07
N LEU A 95 -0.64 5.25 -15.60
CA LEU A 95 -1.59 4.16 -15.91
C LEU A 95 -2.95 4.41 -15.25
N VAL A 96 -2.96 4.93 -14.02
CA VAL A 96 -4.18 5.36 -13.32
C VAL A 96 -4.82 6.53 -14.06
N ALA A 97 -4.04 7.55 -14.44
CA ALA A 97 -4.55 8.72 -15.17
C ALA A 97 -5.17 8.38 -16.53
N THR A 98 -4.72 7.29 -17.17
CA THR A 98 -5.23 6.82 -18.46
C THR A 98 -6.35 5.77 -18.32
N GLY A 99 -6.69 5.35 -17.10
CA GLY A 99 -7.67 4.28 -16.84
C GLY A 99 -7.18 2.87 -17.19
N LEU A 100 -5.89 2.69 -17.48
CA LEU A 100 -5.26 1.39 -17.78
C LEU A 100 -4.87 0.60 -16.53
N HIS A 101 -4.97 1.23 -15.35
CA HIS A 101 -4.85 0.59 -14.05
C HIS A 101 -6.02 1.05 -13.16
N PRO A 102 -6.58 0.19 -12.30
CA PRO A 102 -7.59 0.59 -11.32
C PRO A 102 -7.21 1.87 -10.57
N SER A 103 -8.19 2.75 -10.37
CA SER A 103 -8.04 3.97 -9.60
C SER A 103 -8.14 3.69 -8.10
N PRO A 104 -7.28 4.28 -7.25
CA PRO A 104 -7.43 4.21 -5.80
C PRO A 104 -8.60 5.05 -5.28
N VAL A 105 -9.12 5.98 -6.08
CA VAL A 105 -10.30 6.79 -5.76
C VAL A 105 -11.54 6.06 -6.28
N PRO A 106 -12.59 5.83 -5.46
CA PRO A 106 -12.87 6.48 -4.16
C PRO A 106 -12.46 5.66 -2.92
N HIS A 107 -11.67 4.60 -3.08
CA HIS A 107 -11.46 3.62 -2.02
C HIS A 107 -10.47 4.04 -0.93
N ALA A 108 -9.47 4.87 -1.28
CA ALA A 108 -8.44 5.40 -0.38
C ALA A 108 -8.76 6.79 0.16
N ASP A 109 -8.38 7.04 1.42
CA ASP A 109 -8.53 8.36 2.06
C ASP A 109 -7.50 9.36 1.55
N PHE A 110 -6.29 8.88 1.26
CA PHE A 110 -5.20 9.69 0.72
C PHE A 110 -4.57 9.00 -0.49
N VAL A 111 -4.18 9.81 -1.47
CA VAL A 111 -3.40 9.35 -2.63
C VAL A 111 -2.14 10.18 -2.73
N THR A 112 -0.98 9.54 -2.67
CA THR A 112 0.32 10.17 -2.89
C THR A 112 0.91 9.69 -4.21
N THR A 113 1.73 10.52 -4.83
CA THR A 113 2.39 10.15 -6.08
C THR A 113 3.64 10.99 -6.34
N THR A 114 4.46 10.52 -7.27
CA THR A 114 5.53 11.30 -7.90
C THR A 114 5.13 11.70 -9.31
N THR A 115 5.64 12.83 -9.81
CA THR A 115 5.29 13.32 -11.16
C THR A 115 6.20 12.83 -12.28
N HIS A 116 7.44 12.43 -11.98
CA HIS A 116 8.46 12.10 -13.00
C HIS A 116 8.40 10.67 -13.58
N LYS A 117 7.64 9.75 -12.98
CA LYS A 117 7.61 8.33 -13.38
C LYS A 117 6.69 8.10 -14.57
N THR A 118 5.74 7.17 -14.47
CA THR A 118 4.76 6.91 -15.54
C THR A 118 3.88 8.12 -15.85
N LEU A 119 3.80 9.10 -14.93
CA LEU A 119 3.12 10.39 -15.17
C LEU A 119 3.92 11.34 -16.08
N ARG A 120 5.23 11.14 -16.22
CA ARG A 120 6.12 11.80 -17.21
C ARG A 120 6.08 13.35 -17.17
N GLY A 121 6.10 13.93 -15.98
CA GLY A 121 6.29 15.37 -15.75
C GLY A 121 7.72 15.75 -15.42
#